data_AF-A0A831WTJ9-F1
#
_entry.id   AF-A0A831WTJ9-F1
#
_cell.length_a   1.000
_cell.length_b   1.000
_cell.length_c   1.000
_cell.angle_alpha   90.00
_cell.angle_beta   90.00
_cell.angle_gamma   90.00
#
_symmetry.space_group_name_H-M   'P 1'
#
loop_
_entity.id
_entity.type
_entity.pdbx_description
1 polymer ?
#
loop_
_entity_poly.entity_id
_entity_poly.type
_entity_poly.pdbx_seq_one_letter_code
_entity_poly.pdbx_strand_id
1 'polypeptide(L)'
;MGRKINELSEDRFVCMLMLFTSLYGKRGEHGCLLLKLNRDLTERLAASIGCGEDNLLLTIKRFETKGTLKYENQLLSFNPDKFIPAAAETRYKVAH
;
A
#
# COMPACT_ATOMS: atom_id res chain seq x y z
N MET A 1 -27.72 -13.34 -3.72
CA MET A 1 -26.26 -13.58 -3.68
C MET A 1 -25.54 -12.26 -3.42
N GLY A 2 -25.38 -11.87 -2.16
CA GLY A 2 -24.50 -10.74 -1.83
C GLY A 2 -23.06 -11.23 -1.93
N ARG A 3 -22.29 -10.74 -2.91
CA ARG A 3 -20.84 -10.98 -2.93
C ARG A 3 -20.27 -10.33 -1.67
N LYS A 4 -19.80 -11.15 -0.71
CA LYS A 4 -19.00 -10.67 0.42
C LYS A 4 -17.84 -9.86 -0.17
N ILE A 5 -17.75 -8.58 0.17
CA ILE A 5 -16.57 -7.76 -0.12
C ILE A 5 -15.42 -8.45 0.62
N ASN A 6 -14.51 -9.08 -0.12
CA ASN A 6 -13.31 -9.65 0.48
C ASN A 6 -12.53 -8.51 1.12
N GLU A 7 -12.40 -8.56 2.44
CA GLU A 7 -11.58 -7.62 3.19
C GLU A 7 -10.14 -7.70 2.69
N LEU A 8 -9.59 -6.54 2.33
CA LEU A 8 -8.22 -6.41 1.86
C LEU A 8 -7.28 -6.64 3.05
N SER A 9 -6.52 -7.73 3.06
CA SER A 9 -5.48 -7.89 4.07
C SER A 9 -4.38 -6.84 3.85
N GLU A 10 -4.06 -6.05 4.87
CA GLU A 10 -2.96 -5.08 4.85
C GLU A 10 -1.63 -5.72 4.39
N ASP A 11 -1.41 -7.01 4.69
CA ASP A 11 -0.24 -7.77 4.23
C ASP A 11 -0.13 -7.86 2.70
N ARG A 12 -1.25 -8.15 2.00
CA ARG A 12 -1.23 -8.22 0.53
C ARG A 12 -0.96 -6.85 -0.07
N PHE A 13 -1.53 -5.80 0.50
CA PHE A 13 -1.23 -4.43 0.07
C PHE A 13 0.26 -4.14 0.21
N VAL A 14 0.86 -4.42 1.37
CA VAL A 14 2.29 -4.19 1.61
C VAL A 14 3.18 -5.03 0.69
N CYS A 15 2.92 -6.33 0.57
CA CYS A 15 3.68 -7.20 -0.33
C CYS A 15 3.61 -6.72 -1.78
N MET A 16 2.41 -6.41 -2.28
CA MET A 16 2.25 -5.98 -3.67
C MET A 16 2.81 -4.58 -3.91
N LEU A 17 2.66 -3.66 -2.94
CA LEU A 17 3.23 -2.33 -3.05
C LEU A 17 4.76 -2.39 -3.07
N MET A 18 5.38 -3.22 -2.23
CA MET A 18 6.84 -3.45 -2.24
C MET A 18 7.30 -4.04 -3.57
N LEU A 19 6.59 -5.04 -4.11
CA LEU A 19 6.91 -5.63 -5.41
C LEU A 19 6.78 -4.62 -6.56
N PHE A 20 5.71 -3.83 -6.59
CA PHE A 20 5.54 -2.82 -7.63
C PHE A 20 6.59 -1.71 -7.50
N THR A 21 6.98 -1.37 -6.27
CA THR A 21 8.02 -0.37 -6.01
C THR A 21 9.40 -0.88 -6.39
N SER A 22 9.69 -2.18 -6.28
CA SER A 22 10.97 -2.72 -6.77
C SER A 22 11.04 -2.77 -8.29
N LEU A 23 9.91 -2.94 -8.97
CA LEU A 23 9.83 -3.02 -10.44
C LEU A 23 9.75 -1.64 -11.12
N TYR A 24 8.95 -0.72 -10.57
CA TYR A 24 8.59 0.56 -11.21
C TYR A 24 8.97 1.78 -10.37
N GLY A 25 9.40 1.56 -9.13
CA GLY A 25 9.79 2.63 -8.22
C GLY A 25 11.24 3.05 -8.40
N LYS A 26 11.64 4.02 -7.59
CA LYS A 26 13.02 4.49 -7.47
C LYS A 26 13.37 4.73 -6.01
N ARG A 27 14.67 4.69 -5.70
CA ARG A 27 15.16 5.13 -4.39
C ARG A 27 15.15 6.66 -4.33
N GLY A 28 14.50 7.19 -3.30
CA GLY A 28 14.60 8.59 -2.88
C GLY A 28 15.71 8.78 -1.86
N GLU A 29 15.70 9.95 -1.22
CA GLU A 29 16.65 10.27 -0.15
C GLU A 29 16.35 9.48 1.12
N HIS A 30 17.37 9.31 1.97
CA HIS A 30 17.24 8.69 3.30
C HIS A 30 16.63 7.28 3.30
N GLY A 31 16.84 6.50 2.23
CA GLY A 31 16.32 5.14 2.10
C GLY A 31 14.82 5.06 1.79
N CYS A 32 14.15 6.19 1.54
CA CYS A 32 12.76 6.19 1.09
C CYS A 32 12.65 5.57 -0.29
N LEU A 33 11.57 4.82 -0.51
CA LEU A 33 11.17 4.33 -1.80
C LEU A 33 10.06 5.22 -2.35
N LEU A 34 10.12 5.48 -3.65
CA LEU A 34 9.21 6.35 -4.37
C LEU A 34 8.53 5.55 -5.48
N LEU A 35 7.21 5.58 -5.56
CA LEU A 35 6.42 4.94 -6.62
C LEU A 35 5.42 5.95 -7.20
N LYS A 36 5.54 6.26 -8.49
CA LYS A 36 4.59 7.14 -9.18
C LYS A 36 3.45 6.31 -9.77
N LEU A 37 2.25 6.47 -9.22
CA LEU A 37 1.04 5.78 -9.64
C LEU A 37 0.35 6.54 -10.78
N ASN A 38 0.55 6.10 -12.02
CA ASN A 38 -0.36 6.48 -13.10
C ASN A 38 -1.59 5.56 -13.12
N ARG A 39 -2.57 5.85 -14.00
CA ARG A 39 -3.80 5.06 -14.10
C ARG A 39 -3.55 3.57 -14.35
N ASP A 40 -2.77 3.22 -15.37
CA ASP A 40 -2.46 1.82 -15.71
C ASP A 40 -1.79 1.08 -14.54
N LEU A 41 -0.85 1.74 -13.84
CA LEU A 41 -0.14 1.14 -12.72
C LEU A 41 -1.05 0.97 -11.49
N THR A 42 -1.96 1.92 -11.28
CA THR A 42 -2.97 1.88 -10.21
C THR A 42 -3.94 0.73 -10.44
N GLU A 43 -4.46 0.59 -11.66
CA GLU A 43 -5.33 -0.51 -12.09
C GLU A 43 -4.64 -1.87 -11.90
N ARG A 44 -3.38 -1.99 -12.34
CA ARG A 44 -2.59 -3.22 -12.18
C ARG A 44 -2.31 -3.54 -10.72
N LEU A 45 -1.99 -2.55 -9.91
CA LEU A 45 -1.73 -2.75 -8.47
C LEU A 45 -3.01 -3.21 -7.76
N ALA A 46 -4.13 -2.53 -8.01
CA ALA A 46 -5.43 -2.88 -7.45
C ALA A 46 -5.84 -4.31 -7.84
N ALA A 47 -5.74 -4.64 -9.13
CA ALA A 47 -6.01 -5.98 -9.64
C ALA A 47 -5.11 -7.04 -9.01
N SER A 48 -3.81 -6.75 -8.82
CA SER A 48 -2.85 -7.69 -8.23
C SER A 48 -3.10 -7.93 -6.74
N ILE A 49 -3.63 -6.94 -6.03
CA ILE A 49 -4.05 -7.11 -4.63
C ILE A 49 -5.42 -7.82 -4.56
N GLY A 50 -6.20 -7.74 -5.64
CA GLY A 50 -7.55 -8.30 -5.74
C GLY A 50 -8.64 -7.34 -5.25
N CYS A 51 -8.44 -6.03 -5.44
CA CYS A 51 -9.40 -4.98 -5.06
C CYS A 51 -9.68 -4.01 -6.21
N GLY A 52 -10.72 -3.19 -6.04
CA GLY A 52 -10.96 -2.04 -6.91
C GLY A 52 -10.05 -0.87 -6.55
N GLU A 53 -9.87 0.05 -7.49
CA GLU A 53 -9.05 1.25 -7.32
C GLU A 53 -9.48 2.10 -6.12
N ASP A 54 -10.80 2.26 -5.89
CA ASP A 54 -11.32 3.00 -4.74
C ASP A 54 -10.83 2.41 -3.41
N ASN A 55 -10.83 1.08 -3.29
CA ASN A 55 -10.35 0.39 -2.09
C ASN A 55 -8.82 0.51 -1.95
N LEU A 56 -8.08 0.50 -3.06
CA LEU A 56 -6.64 0.76 -3.04
C LEU A 56 -6.34 2.17 -2.51
N LEU A 57 -7.03 3.19 -3.03
CA LEU A 57 -6.86 4.58 -2.62
C LEU A 57 -7.26 4.80 -1.16
N LEU A 58 -8.35 4.16 -0.71
CA LEU A 58 -8.74 4.16 0.70
C LEU A 58 -7.67 3.54 1.60
N THR A 59 -7.07 2.43 1.20
CA THR A 59 -5.98 1.80 1.94
C THR A 59 -4.74 2.69 1.97
N ILE A 60 -4.33 3.27 0.84
CA ILE A 60 -3.24 4.26 0.78
C ILE A 60 -3.48 5.39 1.80
N LYS A 61 -4.68 5.97 1.81
CA LYS A 61 -5.04 7.05 2.75
C LYS A 61 -4.99 6.61 4.22
N ARG A 62 -5.34 5.36 4.53
CA ARG A 62 -5.20 4.81 5.90
C ARG A 62 -3.73 4.75 6.32
N PHE A 63 -2.85 4.22 5.48
CA PHE A 63 -1.41 4.16 5.77
C PHE A 63 -0.77 5.56 5.82
N GLU A 64 -1.27 6.51 5.02
CA GLU A 64 -0.88 7.92 5.10
C GLU A 64 -1.27 8.54 6.45
N THR A 65 -2.49 8.30 6.91
CA THR A 65 -2.97 8.79 8.22
C THR A 65 -2.17 8.17 9.38
N LYS A 66 -1.71 6.92 9.24
CA LYS A 66 -0.79 6.27 10.18
C LYS A 66 0.64 6.86 10.15
N GLY A 67 0.97 7.74 9.19
CA GLY A 67 2.30 8.32 9.03
C GLY A 67 3.34 7.36 8.46
N THR A 68 2.90 6.25 7.85
CA THR A 68 3.77 5.17 7.36
C THR A 68 4.14 5.32 5.89
N LEU A 69 3.34 6.06 5.13
CA LEU A 69 3.60 6.50 3.77
C LEU A 69 3.09 7.92 3.58
N LYS A 70 3.46 8.56 2.47
CA LYS A 70 2.90 9.82 1.98
C LYS A 70 2.40 9.64 0.55
N TYR A 71 1.26 10.23 0.21
CA TYR A 71 0.70 10.20 -1.14
C TYR A 71 0.37 11.61 -1.63
N GLU A 72 1.18 12.13 -2.54
CA GLU A 72 1.01 13.49 -3.07
C GLU A 72 1.29 13.51 -4.57
N ASN A 73 0.44 14.17 -5.37
CA ASN A 73 0.63 14.31 -6.82
C ASN A 73 0.90 12.96 -7.53
N GLN A 74 0.13 11.93 -7.17
CA GLN A 74 0.29 10.55 -7.67
C GLN A 74 1.61 9.87 -7.27
N LEU A 75 2.39 10.46 -6.36
CA LEU A 75 3.64 9.90 -5.86
C LEU A 75 3.43 9.31 -4.47
N LEU A 76 3.66 8.01 -4.34
CA LEU A 76 3.84 7.34 -3.06
C LEU A 76 5.29 7.48 -2.62
N SER A 77 5.48 7.87 -1.36
CA SER A 77 6.79 7.92 -0.70
C SER A 77 6.70 7.24 0.66
N PHE A 78 7.55 6.24 0.90
CA PHE A 78 7.56 5.50 2.16
C PHE A 78 8.94 4.93 2.46
N ASN A 79 9.26 4.76 3.74
CA ASN A 79 10.47 4.06 4.17
C ASN A 79 10.11 2.60 4.49
N PRO A 80 10.71 1.59 3.81
CA PRO A 80 10.34 0.19 4.01
C PRO A 80 10.56 -0.29 5.45
N ASP A 81 11.57 0.23 6.16
CA ASP A 81 11.88 -0.13 7.55
C ASP A 81 10.79 0.33 8.53
N LYS A 82 10.02 1.35 8.16
CA LYS A 82 8.87 1.83 8.95
C LYS A 82 7.55 1.26 8.44
N PHE A 83 7.43 1.10 7.14
CA PHE A 83 6.21 0.69 6.46
C PHE A 83 5.87 -0.78 6.73
N ILE A 84 6.86 -1.69 6.63
CA ILE A 84 6.64 -3.13 6.80
C ILE A 84 6.23 -3.47 8.25
N PRO A 85 6.92 -3.00 9.30
CA PRO A 85 6.52 -3.29 10.68
C PRO A 85 5.14 -2.71 11.03
N ALA A 86 4.82 -1.50 10.56
CA ALA A 86 3.54 -0.87 10.85
C ALA A 86 2.33 -1.61 10.25
N ALA A 87 2.54 -2.35 9.15
CA ALA A 87 1.53 -3.25 8.60
C ALA A 87 1.40 -4.56 9.41
N ALA A 88 2.51 -5.03 9.98
CA ALA A 88 2.53 -6.24 10.82
C ALA A 88 1.92 -6.00 12.20
N GLU A 89 2.02 -4.79 12.77
CA GLU A 89 1.44 -4.43 14.07
C GLU A 89 -0.10 -4.51 14.08
N THR A 90 -0.75 -4.31 12.93
CA THR A 90 -2.22 -4.41 12.81
C THR A 90 -2.75 -5.83 13.08
N ARG A 91 -1.89 -6.86 13.07
CA ARG A 91 -2.25 -8.27 13.34
C ARG A 91 -2.35 -8.63 14.82
N TYR A 92 -1.74 -7.87 15.73
CA TYR A 92 -1.54 -8.28 17.14
C TYR A 92 -2.34 -7.47 18.17
N LYS A 93 -3.33 -6.66 17.74
CA LYS A 93 -4.24 -5.96 18.67
C LYS A 93 -5.51 -6.73 19.05
N VAL A 94 -5.61 -8.03 18.71
CA VAL A 94 -6.72 -8.91 19.13
C VAL A 94 -6.15 -10.20 19.76
N ALA A 95 -5.44 -10.04 20.88
CA ALA A 95 -5.11 -11.11 21.82
C ALA A 95 -4.65 -10.49 23.15
N HIS A 96 -5.51 -9.66 23.76
CA HIS A 96 -5.48 -9.35 25.19
C HIS A 96 -6.90 -9.04 25.64
#